data_AF-A0A7J2XCC1-F1
#
_entry.id   AF-A0A7J2XCC1-F1
#
_cell.length_a   1.000
_cell.length_b   1.000
_cell.length_c   1.000
_cell.angle_alpha   90.00
_cell.angle_beta   90.00
_cell.angle_gamma   90.00
#
_symmetry.space_group_name_H-M   'P 1'
#
loop_
_entity.id
_entity.type
_entity.pdbx_description
1 polymer ?
#
loop_
_entity_poly.entity_id
_entity_poly.type
_entity_poly.pdbx_seq_one_letter_code
_entity_poly.pdbx_strand_id
1 'polypeptide(L)' 'MRKEVKERMKLLDRLVKIIIDRNIWNAIDVDNREIIAIHVSITRTSLDALYFLRRILECCEDEPLILVDGGP' A
#
# COMPACT_ATOMS: atom_id res chain seq x y z
N MET A 1 17.11 4.39 -13.94
CA MET A 1 16.49 3.40 -13.03
C MET A 1 15.22 3.91 -12.34
N ARG A 2 15.20 5.04 -11.60
CA ARG A 2 13.99 5.49 -10.82
C ARG A 2 12.79 6.01 -11.64
N LYS A 3 13.00 6.50 -12.86
CA LYS A 3 11.93 7.12 -13.67
C LYS A 3 11.12 6.09 -14.46
N GLU A 4 11.85 5.17 -15.09
CA GLU A 4 11.32 4.11 -15.95
C GLU A 4 10.48 3.07 -15.18
N VAL A 5 10.91 2.70 -13.96
CA VAL A 5 10.12 1.84 -13.06
C VAL A 5 8.82 2.54 -12.66
N LYS A 6 8.87 3.84 -12.33
CA LYS A 6 7.67 4.63 -12.01
C LYS A 6 6.69 4.74 -13.19
N GLU A 7 7.20 4.90 -14.41
CA GLU A 7 6.39 4.92 -15.63
C GLU A 7 5.74 3.56 -15.92
N ARG A 8 6.47 2.45 -15.74
CA ARG A 8 5.89 1.10 -15.87
C ARG A 8 4.84 0.80 -14.80
N MET A 9 5.02 1.28 -13.58
CA MET A 9 4.04 1.11 -12.51
C MET A 9 2.74 1.89 -12.76
N LYS A 10 2.81 3.03 -13.44
CA LYS A 10 1.63 3.80 -13.88
C LYS A 10 0.81 3.13 -14.98
N LEU A 11 1.38 2.13 -15.66
CA LEU A 11 0.69 1.35 -16.69
C LEU A 11 -0.10 0.16 -16.11
N LEU A 12 0.01 -0.08 -14.80
CA LEU A 12 -0.85 -1.00 -14.06
C LEU A 12 -1.97 -0.16 -13.44
N ASP A 13 -3.23 -0.52 -13.69
CA ASP A 13 -4.42 0.36 -13.61
C ASP A 13 -4.68 1.04 -12.25
N ARG A 14 -4.07 0.57 -11.15
CA ARG A 14 -4.14 1.26 -9.86
C ARG A 14 -2.91 1.00 -8.99
N LEU A 15 -2.33 2.07 -8.46
CA LEU A 15 -1.15 2.01 -7.58
C LEU A 15 -1.52 2.41 -6.16
N VAL A 16 -1.31 1.50 -5.21
CA VAL A 16 -1.52 1.74 -3.78
C VAL A 16 -0.18 1.79 -3.07
N LYS A 17 0.09 2.90 -2.39
CA LYS A 17 1.28 3.07 -1.55
C LYS A 17 0.96 2.78 -0.10
N ILE A 18 1.74 1.88 0.50
CA ILE A 18 1.72 1.63 1.95
C ILE A 18 2.79 2.48 2.64
N ILE A 19 2.37 3.31 3.58
CA ILE A 19 3.25 4.11 4.45
C ILE A 19 3.10 3.61 5.89
N ILE A 20 4.22 3.26 6.50
CA ILE A 20 4.29 2.78 7.88
C ILE A 20 4.99 3.84 8.72
N ASP A 21 4.27 4.47 9.65
CA ASP A 21 4.84 5.38 10.65
C ASP A 21 4.58 4.82 12.05
N ARG A 22 5.66 4.47 12.76
CA ARG A 22 5.67 3.71 14.01
C ARG A 22 4.86 2.41 13.92
N ASN A 23 3.56 2.49 14.18
CA ASN A 23 2.60 1.41 14.36
C ASN A 23 1.29 1.67 13.57
N ILE A 24 1.30 2.71 12.72
CA ILE A 24 0.19 3.10 11.87
C ILE A 24 0.55 2.73 10.44
N TRP A 25 -0.32 1.96 9.80
CA TRP A 25 -0.23 1.54 8.42
C TRP A 25 -1.28 2.30 7.62
N ASN A 26 -0.84 3.00 6.58
CA ASN A 26 -1.71 3.79 5.71
C ASN A 26 -1.59 3.26 4.29
N ALA A 27 -2.72 2.96 3.66
CA ALA A 27 -2.79 2.61 2.25
C ALA A 27 -3.40 3.80 1.51
N ILE A 28 -2.64 4.34 0.56
CA ILE A 28 -2.99 5.56 -0.16
C ILE A 28 -3.01 5.26 -1.65
N ASP A 29 -4.10 5.61 -2.33
CA ASP A 29 -4.16 5.61 -3.79
C ASP A 29 -3.22 6.71 -4.32
N VAL A 30 -2.26 6.35 -5.18
CA VAL A 30 -1.23 7.29 -5.64
C VAL A 30 -1.77 8.32 -6.62
N ASP A 31 -2.85 8.01 -7.34
CA ASP A 31 -3.37 8.86 -8.40
C ASP A 31 -4.20 10.02 -7.82
N ASN A 32 -5.08 9.72 -6.86
CA ASN A 32 -5.99 10.71 -6.26
C ASN A 32 -5.63 11.11 -4.82
N ARG A 33 -4.66 10.41 -4.18
CA ARG A 33 -4.22 10.60 -2.78
C ARG A 33 -5.28 10.28 -1.72
N GLU A 34 -6.31 9.54 -2.07
CA GLU A 34 -7.30 9.07 -1.12
C GLU A 34 -6.72 7.99 -0.20
N ILE A 35 -7.16 8.01 1.06
CA ILE A 35 -6.81 6.96 2.03
C ILE A 35 -7.78 5.81 1.83
N ILE A 36 -7.27 4.67 1.41
CA ILE A 36 -8.05 3.44 1.18
C ILE A 36 -8.29 2.73 2.52
N ALA A 37 -7.24 2.59 3.34
CA ALA A 37 -7.30 1.88 4.60
C ALA A 37 -6.27 2.41 5.60
N ILE A 38 -6.63 2.34 6.88
CA ILE A 38 -5.76 2.60 8.01
C ILE A 38 -5.81 1.39 8.95
N HIS A 39 -4.64 0.95 9.42
CA HIS A 39 -4.54 -0.05 10.48
C HIS A 39 -3.57 0.43 11.55
N VAL A 40 -3.98 0.33 12.80
CA VAL A 40 -3.14 0.64 13.96
C VAL A 40 -2.89 -0.66 14.70
N SER A 41 -1.63 -1.04 14.83
CA SER A 41 -1.20 -2.27 15.50
C SER A 41 -0.29 -1.96 16.68
N ILE A 42 -0.22 -2.85 17.67
CA ILE A 42 0.77 -2.73 18.75
C ILE A 42 2.14 -3.24 18.27
N THR A 43 2.12 -4.19 17.33
CA THR A 43 3.29 -4.86 16.76
C THR A 43 3.49 -4.52 15.27
N ARG A 44 4.63 -4.94 14.70
CA ARG A 44 4.90 -4.88 13.25
C ARG A 44 5.36 -6.24 12.73
N THR A 45 4.48 -7.22 12.84
CA THR A 45 4.74 -8.59 12.39
C THR A 45 4.27 -8.80 10.95
N SER A 46 4.71 -9.90 10.33
CA SER A 46 4.15 -10.34 9.06
C SER A 46 2.65 -10.62 9.12
N LEU A 47 2.10 -10.92 10.31
CA LEU A 47 0.67 -11.10 10.50
C LEU A 47 -0.09 -9.76 10.42
N ASP A 48 0.46 -8.70 11.02
CA ASP A 48 -0.09 -7.34 10.89
C ASP A 48 -0.08 -6.89 9.42
N ALA A 49 1.02 -7.16 8.71
CA ALA A 49 1.15 -6.86 7.28
C ALA A 49 0.13 -7.65 6.43
N LEU A 50 -0.02 -8.95 6.68
CA LEU A 50 -0.98 -9.80 5.96
C LEU A 50 -2.43 -9.36 6.22
N TYR A 51 -2.76 -9.07 7.48
CA TYR A 51 -4.07 -8.56 7.86
C TYR A 51 -4.35 -7.24 7.14
N PHE A 52 -3.39 -6.31 7.15
CA PHE A 52 -3.57 -5.02 6.50
C PHE A 52 -3.68 -5.14 4.98
N LEU A 53 -2.86 -5.99 4.35
CA LEU A 53 -2.93 -6.23 2.91
C LEU A 53 -4.29 -6.78 2.50
N ARG A 54 -4.82 -7.74 3.25
CA ARG A 54 -6.17 -8.27 3.00
C ARG A 54 -7.24 -7.16 3.06
N ARG A 55 -7.16 -6.26 4.03
CA ARG A 55 -8.08 -5.12 4.16
C ARG A 55 -8.02 -4.18 2.95
N ILE A 56 -6.83 -3.95 2.40
CA ILE A 56 -6.67 -3.14 1.18
C ILE A 56 -7.34 -3.82 -0.01
N LEU A 57 -7.08 -5.12 -0.21
CA LEU A 57 -7.64 -5.89 -1.32
C LEU A 57 -9.17 -5.98 -1.26
N GLU A 58 -9.76 -6.04 -0.05
CA GLU A 58 -11.22 -5.97 0.13
C GLU A 58 -11.83 -4.62 -0.29
N CYS A 59 -11.03 -3.56 -0.40
CA CYS A 59 -11.45 -2.21 -0.81
C CYS A 59 -11.15 -1.89 -2.28
N CYS A 60 -10.43 -2.76 -2.99
CA CYS A 60 -10.11 -2.57 -4.40
C CYS A 60 -10.97 -3.49 -5.26
N GLU A 61 -11.56 -2.96 -6.34
CA GLU A 61 -12.35 -3.77 -7.28
C GLU A 61 -11.46 -4.59 -8.22
N ASP A 62 -10.26 -4.08 -8.53
CA ASP A 62 -9.23 -4.73 -9.35
C ASP A 62 -8.05 -5.22 -8.50
N GLU A 63 -7.11 -5.95 -9.10
CA GLU A 63 -5.84 -6.32 -8.44
C GLU A 63 -4.88 -5.11 -8.45
N PRO A 64 -4.72 -4.38 -7.32
CA PRO A 64 -3.89 -3.20 -7.31
C PRO A 64 -2.41 -3.59 -7.31
N LEU A 65 -1.58 -2.76 -7.94
CA LEU A 65 -0.16 -2.82 -7.68
C LEU A 65 0.13 -2.20 -6.30
N ILE A 66 0.67 -2.99 -5.39
CA ILE A 66 1.05 -2.54 -4.05
C ILE A 66 2.52 -2.11 -4.05
N LEU A 67 2.78 -0.85 -3.71
CA LEU A 67 4.10 -0.32 -3.43
C LEU A 67 4.29 -0.16 -1.92
N VAL A 68 5.29 -0.83 -1.38
CA VAL A 68 5.68 -0.70 0.02
C VAL A 68 7.00 0.07 0.07
N ASP A 69 7.07 1.13 0.88
CA ASP A 69 8.35 1.72 1.22
C ASP A 69 9.08 0.72 2.13
N GLY A 70 10.19 0.16 1.63
CA GLY A 70 10.94 -0.92 2.31
C GLY A 70 11.15 -0.63 3.79
N GLY A 71 10.31 -1.24 4.62
CA GLY A 71 10.46 -1.24 6.07
C GLY A 71 11.69 -2.07 6.48
N PRO A 72 12.08 -2.04 7.76
CA PRO A 72 13.07 -2.98 8.29
C PRO A 72 12.65 -4.44 8.06
#